data_AF-A0A9E5EVL6-F1
#
_entry.id   AF-A0A9E5EVL6-F1
#
_cell.length_a   1.000
_cell.length_b   1.000
_cell.length_c   1.000
_cell.angle_alpha   90.00
_cell.angle_beta   90.00
_cell.angle_gamma   90.00
#
_symmetry.space_group_name_H-M   'P 1'
#
loop_
_entity.id
_entity.type
_entity.pdbx_description
1 polymer ?
#
loop_
_entity_poly.entity_id
_entity_poly.type
_entity_poly.pdbx_seq_one_letter_code
_entity_poly.pdbx_strand_id
1 'polypeptide(L)'
;MVFKFSKNERPGGFTLIELLVVIAIIAILIGLLLPAVQKVRQAAARAQCANNFKQMGLAAHNHHDVYNRLPSGGIGWTDAVPEFTAVGSPLGGIGQKAGPFYQILPFIEQAAVWKGSGGTTIAECQINVIKAVIKIYFCPSRRSPAALPPTGSWYGPGGTYEHGPIDYASSNNNTGANDGTNGAMVYGYVGMSLTQIKDGTSNTLMFGEKRMDTTNMGSYQSDDNEGYACAWDHDVAILVGPIM
;
A
#
# COMPACT_ATOMS: atom_id res chain seq x y z
N MET A 1 -60.77 -12.49 55.01
CA MET A 1 -59.81 -12.36 53.89
C MET A 1 -58.42 -12.62 54.45
N VAL A 2 -57.88 -13.83 54.24
CA VAL A 2 -56.59 -14.24 54.82
C VAL A 2 -55.48 -13.85 53.85
N PHE A 3 -54.62 -12.91 54.25
CA PHE A 3 -53.40 -12.57 53.52
C PHE A 3 -52.35 -13.66 53.74
N LYS A 4 -52.08 -14.48 52.71
CA LYS A 4 -50.91 -15.35 52.67
C LYS A 4 -49.68 -14.48 52.38
N PHE A 5 -48.78 -14.37 53.36
CA PHE A 5 -47.45 -13.82 53.13
C PHE A 5 -46.64 -14.82 52.27
N SER A 6 -46.27 -14.40 51.06
CA SER A 6 -45.32 -15.11 50.21
C SER A 6 -43.96 -15.16 50.92
N LYS A 7 -43.39 -16.36 51.10
CA LYS A 7 -42.02 -16.51 51.62
C LYS A 7 -41.06 -15.93 50.59
N ASN A 8 -40.41 -14.82 50.93
CA ASN A 8 -39.28 -14.30 50.18
C ASN A 8 -38.12 -15.31 50.33
N GLU A 9 -37.81 -16.06 49.29
CA GLU A 9 -36.60 -16.89 49.27
C GLU A 9 -35.39 -15.97 49.35
N ARG A 10 -34.61 -16.12 50.42
CA ARG A 10 -33.37 -15.37 50.57
C ARG A 10 -32.40 -15.86 49.49
N PRO A 11 -31.85 -14.99 48.63
CA PRO A 11 -30.80 -15.41 47.71
C PRO A 11 -29.63 -15.95 48.54
N GLY A 12 -29.20 -17.17 48.23
CA GLY A 12 -28.07 -17.83 48.90
C GLY A 12 -26.82 -16.96 48.80
N GLY A 13 -26.11 -16.79 49.90
CA GLY A 13 -24.84 -16.06 49.92
C GLY A 13 -23.77 -16.82 49.16
N PHE A 14 -23.07 -16.13 48.26
CA PHE A 14 -21.98 -16.69 47.46
C PHE A 14 -20.77 -16.98 48.37
N THR A 15 -20.19 -18.18 48.27
CA THR A 15 -19.01 -18.53 49.07
C THR A 15 -17.73 -18.00 48.41
N LEU A 16 -16.72 -17.69 49.22
CA LEU A 16 -15.42 -17.18 48.75
C LEU A 16 -14.74 -18.19 47.79
N ILE A 17 -14.96 -19.48 48.03
CA ILE A 17 -14.44 -20.58 47.22
C ILE A 17 -15.10 -20.59 45.83
N GLU A 18 -16.43 -20.43 45.74
CA GLU A 18 -17.13 -20.37 44.44
C GLU A 18 -16.61 -19.22 43.58
N LEU A 19 -16.34 -18.05 44.18
CA LEU A 19 -15.75 -16.92 43.47
C LEU A 19 -14.33 -17.22 42.99
N LEU A 20 -13.52 -17.85 43.84
CA LEU A 20 -12.13 -18.20 43.53
C LEU A 20 -12.02 -19.18 42.36
N VAL A 21 -12.90 -20.17 42.30
CA VAL A 21 -12.91 -21.15 41.20
C VAL A 21 -13.30 -20.48 39.89
N VAL A 22 -14.30 -19.59 39.90
CA VAL A 22 -14.75 -18.88 38.69
C VAL A 22 -13.64 -18.00 38.13
N ILE A 23 -12.96 -17.21 38.97
CA ILE A 23 -11.86 -16.37 38.50
C ILE A 23 -10.67 -17.21 38.01
N ALA A 24 -10.40 -18.37 38.63
CA ALA A 24 -9.34 -19.28 38.20
C ALA A 24 -9.61 -19.85 36.79
N ILE A 25 -10.85 -20.25 36.52
CA ILE A 25 -11.26 -20.72 35.19
C ILE A 25 -11.13 -19.59 34.15
N ILE A 26 -11.63 -18.39 34.45
CA ILE A 26 -11.51 -17.23 33.55
C ILE A 26 -10.03 -16.89 33.27
N ALA A 27 -9.17 -16.93 34.29
CA ALA A 27 -7.74 -16.67 34.13
C ALA A 27 -7.05 -17.69 33.21
N ILE A 28 -7.38 -18.99 33.35
CA ILE A 28 -6.89 -20.04 32.45
C ILE A 28 -7.38 -19.81 31.02
N LEU A 29 -8.68 -19.53 30.84
CA LEU A 29 -9.26 -19.28 29.53
C LEU A 29 -8.60 -18.08 28.84
N ILE A 30 -8.44 -16.95 29.53
CA ILE A 30 -7.76 -15.76 28.99
C ILE A 30 -6.28 -16.06 28.70
N GLY A 31 -5.60 -16.80 29.59
CA GLY A 31 -4.20 -17.19 29.42
C GLY A 31 -3.96 -18.02 28.16
N LEU A 32 -4.91 -18.89 27.80
CA LEU A 32 -4.85 -19.68 26.56
C LEU A 32 -5.29 -18.89 25.32
N LEU A 33 -6.22 -17.94 25.47
CA LEU A 33 -6.77 -17.15 24.37
C LEU A 33 -5.84 -16.03 23.90
N LEU A 34 -5.11 -15.36 24.79
CA LEU A 34 -4.28 -14.20 24.44
C LEU A 34 -3.22 -14.52 23.37
N PRO A 35 -2.40 -15.60 23.49
CA PRO A 35 -1.43 -15.96 22.46
C PRO A 35 -2.10 -16.37 21.14
N ALA A 36 -3.27 -17.02 21.20
CA ALA A 36 -4.01 -17.45 20.03
C ALA A 36 -4.59 -16.26 19.24
N VAL A 37 -5.18 -15.29 19.93
CA VAL A 37 -5.72 -14.07 19.31
C VAL A 37 -4.61 -13.26 18.62
N GLN A 38 -3.41 -13.19 19.20
CA GLN A 38 -2.28 -12.52 18.58
C GLN A 38 -1.82 -13.20 17.29
N LYS A 39 -1.73 -14.54 17.29
CA LYS A 39 -1.41 -15.32 16.08
C LYS A 39 -2.44 -15.09 14.98
N VAL A 40 -3.74 -15.11 15.32
CA VAL A 40 -4.82 -14.85 14.37
C VAL A 40 -4.74 -13.44 13.80
N ARG A 41 -4.48 -12.42 14.64
CA ARG A 41 -4.31 -11.04 14.18
C ARG A 41 -3.14 -10.88 13.22
N GLN A 42 -1.99 -11.50 13.52
CA GLN A 42 -0.83 -11.46 12.63
C GLN A 42 -1.09 -12.18 11.30
N ALA A 43 -1.78 -13.33 11.33
CA ALA A 43 -2.17 -14.05 10.13
C ALA A 43 -3.15 -13.24 9.27
N ALA A 44 -4.15 -12.59 9.89
CA ALA A 44 -5.07 -11.71 9.19
C ALA A 44 -4.37 -10.51 8.56
N ALA A 45 -3.41 -9.90 9.27
CA ALA A 45 -2.61 -8.80 8.74
C ALA A 45 -1.78 -9.23 7.52
N ARG A 46 -1.13 -10.40 7.55
CA ARG A 46 -0.40 -10.96 6.39
C ARG A 46 -1.32 -11.27 5.23
N ALA A 47 -2.49 -11.87 5.49
CA ALA A 47 -3.49 -12.14 4.46
C ALA A 47 -3.99 -10.85 3.81
N GLN A 48 -4.13 -9.77 4.58
CA GLN A 48 -4.47 -8.46 4.05
C GLN A 48 -3.35 -7.87 3.18
N CYS A 49 -2.07 -8.00 3.56
CA CYS A 49 -0.95 -7.58 2.70
C CYS A 49 -0.95 -8.32 1.35
N ALA A 50 -1.20 -9.63 1.36
CA ALA A 50 -1.31 -10.43 0.14
C ALA A 50 -2.52 -10.03 -0.71
N ASN A 51 -3.64 -9.66 -0.09
CA ASN A 51 -4.82 -9.18 -0.82
C ASN A 51 -4.61 -7.80 -1.43
N ASN A 52 -3.97 -6.88 -0.71
CA ASN A 52 -3.58 -5.58 -1.25
C ASN A 52 -2.70 -5.75 -2.50
N PHE A 53 -1.74 -6.67 -2.41
CA PHE A 53 -0.86 -7.01 -3.53
C PHE A 53 -1.63 -7.54 -4.75
N LYS A 54 -2.57 -8.47 -4.54
CA LYS A 54 -3.44 -8.98 -5.61
C LYS A 54 -4.31 -7.88 -6.25
N GLN A 55 -4.84 -6.97 -5.43
CA GLN A 55 -5.63 -5.84 -5.93
C GLN A 55 -4.79 -4.90 -6.80
N MET A 56 -3.53 -4.62 -6.43
CA MET A 56 -2.63 -3.83 -7.29
C MET A 56 -2.28 -4.55 -8.60
N GLY A 57 -2.03 -5.86 -8.55
CA GLY A 57 -1.80 -6.67 -9.76
C GLY A 57 -3.00 -6.64 -10.71
N LEU A 58 -4.21 -6.84 -10.18
CA LEU A 58 -5.46 -6.73 -10.96
C LEU A 58 -5.62 -5.33 -11.56
N ALA A 59 -5.31 -4.29 -10.81
CA ALA A 59 -5.38 -2.91 -11.27
C ALA A 59 -4.39 -2.62 -12.40
N ALA A 60 -3.20 -3.19 -12.36
CA ALA A 60 -2.23 -3.11 -13.47
C ALA A 60 -2.72 -3.86 -14.73
N HIS A 61 -3.39 -5.00 -14.57
CA HIS A 61 -4.06 -5.68 -15.69
C HIS A 61 -5.20 -4.83 -16.27
N ASN A 62 -6.05 -4.22 -15.43
CA ASN A 62 -7.09 -3.31 -15.89
C ASN A 62 -6.51 -2.09 -16.63
N HIS A 63 -5.37 -1.56 -16.16
CA HIS A 63 -4.63 -0.52 -16.88
C HIS A 63 -4.19 -1.02 -18.26
N HIS A 64 -3.67 -2.24 -18.35
CA HIS A 64 -3.33 -2.86 -19.63
C HIS A 64 -4.55 -3.04 -20.54
N ASP A 65 -5.71 -3.43 -20.02
CA ASP A 65 -6.91 -3.61 -20.83
C ASP A 65 -7.44 -2.29 -21.41
N VAL A 66 -7.32 -1.19 -20.65
CA VAL A 66 -7.76 0.14 -21.10
C VAL A 66 -6.74 0.82 -22.02
N TYR A 67 -5.44 0.71 -21.72
CA TYR A 67 -4.38 1.45 -22.42
C TYR A 67 -3.49 0.58 -23.33
N ASN A 68 -3.81 -0.71 -23.46
CA ASN A 68 -3.02 -1.74 -24.18
C ASN A 68 -1.57 -1.89 -23.70
N ARG A 69 -1.27 -1.40 -22.50
CA ARG A 69 0.07 -1.39 -21.89
C ARG A 69 -0.02 -1.46 -20.38
N LEU A 70 0.88 -2.22 -19.78
CA LEU A 70 1.10 -2.14 -18.34
C LEU A 70 1.51 -0.70 -17.95
N PRO A 71 1.27 -0.30 -16.70
CA PRO A 71 1.77 0.95 -16.18
C PRO A 71 3.26 1.11 -16.46
N SER A 72 3.73 2.34 -16.68
CA SER A 72 5.18 2.57 -16.74
C SER A 72 5.77 2.68 -15.34
N GLY A 73 7.09 2.51 -15.23
CA GLY A 73 7.87 2.78 -14.01
C GLY A 73 7.95 4.27 -13.65
N GLY A 74 7.36 5.15 -14.47
CA GLY A 74 7.51 6.59 -14.36
C GLY A 74 8.92 7.05 -14.72
N ILE A 75 9.17 8.34 -14.51
CA ILE A 75 10.50 8.95 -14.66
C ILE A 75 11.11 9.29 -13.30
N GLY A 76 12.40 9.63 -13.31
CA GLY A 76 13.16 9.93 -12.10
C GLY A 76 12.57 11.01 -11.20
N TRP A 77 13.19 11.13 -10.04
CA TRP A 77 12.68 11.80 -8.84
C TRP A 77 12.24 13.28 -9.02
N THR A 78 12.90 14.08 -9.89
CA THR A 78 12.53 15.49 -10.16
C THR A 78 11.28 15.67 -11.02
N ASP A 79 10.99 14.70 -11.87
CA ASP A 79 10.00 14.83 -12.95
C ASP A 79 8.85 13.82 -12.82
N ALA A 80 8.89 12.92 -11.83
CA ALA A 80 7.85 11.94 -11.48
C ALA A 80 6.54 12.55 -10.95
N VAL A 81 6.31 13.83 -11.23
CA VAL A 81 5.10 14.53 -10.81
C VAL A 81 3.96 14.09 -11.72
N PRO A 82 2.80 13.73 -11.17
CA PRO A 82 1.62 13.46 -11.97
C PRO A 82 1.34 14.61 -12.94
N GLU A 83 1.29 14.31 -14.24
CA GLU A 83 1.03 15.31 -15.26
C GLU A 83 -0.47 15.55 -15.39
N PHE A 84 -0.87 16.82 -15.50
CA PHE A 84 -2.27 17.24 -15.65
C PHE A 84 -2.39 18.16 -16.86
N THR A 85 -3.43 17.96 -17.68
CA THR A 85 -3.76 18.85 -18.79
C THR A 85 -4.56 20.07 -18.33
N ALA A 86 -5.31 19.91 -17.23
CA ALA A 86 -6.03 20.95 -16.53
C ALA A 86 -6.24 20.53 -15.06
N VAL A 87 -6.68 21.46 -14.21
CA VAL A 87 -7.06 21.17 -12.82
C VAL A 87 -8.08 20.02 -12.80
N GLY A 88 -7.81 18.98 -12.00
CA GLY A 88 -8.69 17.81 -11.93
C GLY A 88 -8.59 16.82 -13.11
N SER A 89 -7.76 17.10 -14.11
CA SER A 89 -7.68 16.37 -15.39
C SER A 89 -6.27 15.81 -15.62
N PRO A 90 -5.94 14.67 -14.98
CA PRO A 90 -4.63 14.04 -15.14
C PRO A 90 -4.45 13.45 -16.54
N LEU A 91 -3.21 13.48 -17.02
CA LEU A 91 -2.79 12.80 -18.24
C LEU A 91 -2.82 11.28 -17.99
N GLY A 92 -3.71 10.57 -18.67
CA GLY A 92 -3.84 9.11 -18.53
C GLY A 92 -2.91 8.32 -19.46
N GLY A 93 -2.68 7.05 -19.13
CA GLY A 93 -1.99 6.09 -20.01
C GLY A 93 -0.54 6.48 -20.36
N ILE A 94 -0.18 6.31 -21.63
CA ILE A 94 1.21 6.41 -22.14
C ILE A 94 1.89 7.78 -22.01
N GLY A 95 1.13 8.83 -21.68
CA GLY A 95 1.69 10.16 -21.45
C GLY A 95 2.08 10.41 -20.00
N GLN A 96 1.65 9.56 -19.07
CA GLN A 96 1.84 9.81 -17.65
C GLN A 96 3.29 9.57 -17.22
N LYS A 97 3.83 10.54 -16.49
CA LYS A 97 5.22 10.57 -16.01
C LYS A 97 5.36 9.98 -14.61
N ALA A 98 4.29 10.02 -13.82
CA ALA A 98 4.25 9.39 -12.51
C ALA A 98 4.30 7.86 -12.61
N GLY A 99 4.80 7.23 -11.56
CA GLY A 99 5.02 5.80 -11.45
C GLY A 99 3.76 4.93 -11.52
N PRO A 100 3.95 3.60 -11.48
CA PRO A 100 2.91 2.62 -11.74
C PRO A 100 1.80 2.68 -10.68
N PHE A 101 2.15 2.96 -9.43
CA PHE A 101 1.17 3.07 -8.36
C PHE A 101 0.25 4.29 -8.55
N TYR A 102 0.75 5.43 -9.01
CA TYR A 102 -0.15 6.53 -9.41
C TYR A 102 -1.08 6.13 -10.58
N GLN A 103 -0.53 5.49 -11.62
CA GLN A 103 -1.27 5.11 -12.83
C GLN A 103 -2.41 4.12 -12.54
N ILE A 104 -2.28 3.29 -11.51
CA ILE A 104 -3.33 2.31 -11.14
C ILE A 104 -4.41 2.87 -10.21
N LEU A 105 -4.26 4.06 -9.63
CA LEU A 105 -5.25 4.68 -8.73
C LEU A 105 -6.72 4.61 -9.22
N PRO A 106 -7.05 4.92 -10.49
CA PRO A 106 -8.44 4.84 -10.95
C PRO A 106 -9.00 3.41 -10.97
N PHE A 107 -8.13 2.39 -10.95
CA PHE A 107 -8.50 0.97 -10.96
C PHE A 107 -8.49 0.32 -9.56
N ILE A 108 -8.23 1.11 -8.50
CA ILE A 108 -8.29 0.68 -7.09
C ILE A 108 -9.20 1.59 -6.26
N GLU A 109 -10.26 2.14 -6.89
CA GLU A 109 -11.23 3.03 -6.23
C GLU A 109 -10.60 4.32 -5.65
N GLN A 110 -9.48 4.79 -6.21
CA GLN A 110 -8.80 6.02 -5.81
C GLN A 110 -8.86 7.12 -6.89
N ALA A 111 -9.96 7.16 -7.65
CA ALA A 111 -10.15 8.13 -8.74
C ALA A 111 -10.12 9.61 -8.26
N ALA A 112 -10.58 9.89 -7.05
CA ALA A 112 -10.53 11.24 -6.48
C ALA A 112 -9.09 11.71 -6.25
N VAL A 113 -8.24 10.83 -5.73
CA VAL A 113 -6.80 11.09 -5.54
C VAL A 113 -6.10 11.18 -6.88
N TRP A 114 -6.43 10.30 -7.83
CA TRP A 114 -5.88 10.34 -9.20
C TRP A 114 -6.10 11.71 -9.85
N LYS A 115 -7.28 12.31 -9.66
CA LYS A 115 -7.62 13.65 -10.14
C LYS A 115 -6.98 14.79 -9.33
N GLY A 116 -6.30 14.53 -8.22
CA GLY A 116 -5.80 15.57 -7.33
C GLY A 116 -6.92 16.44 -6.76
N SER A 117 -8.05 15.81 -6.41
CA SER A 117 -9.26 16.50 -5.94
C SER A 117 -8.96 17.47 -4.79
N GLY A 118 -9.62 18.62 -4.79
CA GLY A 118 -9.40 19.68 -3.81
C GLY A 118 -8.30 20.68 -4.20
N GLY A 119 -7.55 20.44 -5.28
CA GLY A 119 -6.65 21.43 -5.85
C GLY A 119 -7.39 22.43 -6.75
N THR A 120 -7.00 23.69 -6.70
CA THR A 120 -7.47 24.78 -7.57
C THR A 120 -6.46 25.14 -8.65
N THR A 121 -5.21 24.68 -8.51
CA THR A 121 -4.15 24.78 -9.51
C THR A 121 -3.58 23.39 -9.81
N ILE A 122 -2.89 23.24 -10.94
CA ILE A 122 -2.21 21.98 -11.28
C ILE A 122 -1.19 21.59 -10.19
N ALA A 123 -0.43 22.57 -9.70
CA ALA A 123 0.54 22.35 -8.63
C ALA A 123 -0.13 21.83 -7.34
N GLU A 124 -1.29 22.38 -6.97
CA GLU A 124 -2.06 21.88 -5.81
C GLU A 124 -2.60 20.47 -6.05
N CYS A 125 -3.10 20.16 -7.24
CA CYS A 125 -3.52 18.79 -7.59
C CYS A 125 -2.36 17.81 -7.43
N GLN A 126 -1.17 18.16 -7.92
CA GLN A 126 0.04 17.35 -7.81
C GLN A 126 0.44 17.12 -6.35
N ILE A 127 0.46 18.18 -5.54
CA ILE A 127 0.79 18.10 -4.11
C ILE A 127 -0.24 17.23 -3.37
N ASN A 128 -1.53 17.38 -3.67
CA ASN A 128 -2.59 16.58 -3.05
C ASN A 128 -2.44 15.09 -3.37
N VAL A 129 -2.04 14.75 -4.60
CA VAL A 129 -1.72 13.37 -4.97
C VAL A 129 -0.54 12.88 -4.14
N ILE A 130 0.59 13.58 -4.17
CA ILE A 130 1.83 13.14 -3.49
C ILE A 130 1.60 12.93 -1.99
N LYS A 131 0.82 13.78 -1.33
CA LYS A 131 0.47 13.67 0.09
C LYS A 131 -0.47 12.53 0.44
N ALA A 132 -1.23 12.01 -0.52
CA ALA A 132 -2.33 11.10 -0.23
C ALA A 132 -1.84 9.78 0.37
N VAL A 133 -2.43 9.40 1.51
CA VAL A 133 -2.16 8.12 2.16
C VAL A 133 -3.16 7.09 1.65
N ILE A 134 -2.70 6.21 0.77
CA ILE A 134 -3.53 5.19 0.13
C ILE A 134 -3.42 3.88 0.91
N LYS A 135 -4.46 3.49 1.63
CA LYS A 135 -4.44 2.34 2.57
C LYS A 135 -3.96 1.02 1.95
N ILE A 136 -4.30 0.75 0.69
CA ILE A 136 -3.88 -0.47 -0.02
C ILE A 136 -2.36 -0.52 -0.25
N TYR A 137 -1.66 0.62 -0.26
CA TYR A 137 -0.20 0.69 -0.39
C TYR A 137 0.56 0.43 0.90
N PHE A 138 -0.14 0.08 1.99
CA PHE A 138 0.47 -0.26 3.28
C PHE A 138 0.18 -1.71 3.63
N CYS A 139 1.20 -2.38 4.15
CA CYS A 139 1.06 -3.72 4.67
C CYS A 139 0.75 -3.63 6.17
N PRO A 140 -0.46 -3.99 6.64
CA PRO A 140 -0.83 -3.87 8.06
C PRO A 140 -0.01 -4.75 9.00
N SER A 141 0.71 -5.77 8.49
CA SER A 141 1.66 -6.52 9.33
C SER A 141 2.97 -5.77 9.57
N ARG A 142 3.21 -4.66 8.86
CA ARG A 142 4.40 -3.82 8.99
C ARG A 142 4.10 -2.53 9.76
N ARG A 143 3.13 -1.73 9.29
CA ARG A 143 2.79 -0.45 9.92
C ARG A 143 1.39 0.04 9.56
N SER A 144 0.90 0.98 10.36
CA SER A 144 -0.33 1.71 10.03
C SER A 144 -0.08 2.74 8.92
N PRO A 145 -1.08 3.02 8.07
CA PRO A 145 -0.97 4.08 7.07
C PRO A 145 -0.72 5.44 7.71
N ALA A 146 0.32 6.12 7.25
CA ALA A 146 0.70 7.46 7.68
C ALA A 146 1.53 8.13 6.59
N ALA A 147 1.38 9.46 6.46
CA ALA A 147 2.25 10.28 5.64
C ALA A 147 3.61 10.44 6.32
N LEU A 148 4.67 10.55 5.51
CA LEU A 148 5.99 10.91 6.00
C LEU A 148 6.12 12.44 6.04
N PRO A 149 6.87 12.99 7.01
CA PRO A 149 7.16 14.41 7.05
C PRO A 149 7.98 14.83 5.81
N PRO A 150 7.99 16.13 5.46
CA PRO A 150 8.80 16.64 4.37
C PRO A 150 10.29 16.34 4.56
N THR A 151 10.89 15.58 3.66
CA THR A 151 12.32 15.25 3.62
C THR A 151 13.03 16.05 2.53
N GLY A 152 13.05 17.39 2.65
CA GLY A 152 13.70 18.29 1.67
C GLY A 152 12.81 18.69 0.49
N SER A 153 13.30 19.63 -0.34
CA SER A 153 12.61 20.12 -1.56
C SER A 153 12.90 19.24 -2.76
N TRP A 154 12.96 17.94 -2.51
CA TRP A 154 13.21 17.02 -3.57
C TRP A 154 11.92 16.99 -4.39
N TYR A 155 10.87 16.26 -4.03
CA TYR A 155 9.67 16.09 -4.86
C TYR A 155 9.25 17.29 -5.74
N GLY A 156 8.95 17.05 -7.02
CA GLY A 156 8.30 18.06 -7.86
C GLY A 156 6.85 18.35 -7.38
N PRO A 157 6.33 19.58 -7.48
CA PRO A 157 6.89 20.79 -8.12
C PRO A 157 7.88 21.63 -7.26
N GLY A 158 8.78 21.02 -6.47
CA GLY A 158 9.95 21.69 -5.90
C GLY A 158 9.73 22.32 -4.52
N GLY A 159 8.96 21.66 -3.66
CA GLY A 159 8.69 22.14 -2.30
C GLY A 159 8.86 21.07 -1.22
N THR A 160 8.82 21.51 0.04
CA THR A 160 8.80 20.65 1.22
C THR A 160 7.35 20.30 1.58
N TYR A 161 6.92 19.08 1.25
CA TYR A 161 5.62 18.56 1.66
C TYR A 161 5.71 17.13 2.16
N GLU A 162 4.70 16.79 2.97
CA GLU A 162 4.44 15.41 3.33
C GLU A 162 4.21 14.57 2.07
N HIS A 163 4.52 13.28 2.15
CA HIS A 163 4.29 12.34 1.06
C HIS A 163 3.70 11.05 1.60
N GLY A 164 2.85 10.42 0.79
CA GLY A 164 2.28 9.10 1.05
C GLY A 164 3.31 8.02 0.69
N PRO A 165 3.96 7.38 1.67
CA PRO A 165 4.90 6.30 1.40
C PRO A 165 4.18 5.03 0.93
N ILE A 166 4.96 4.10 0.39
CA ILE A 166 4.47 2.79 -0.06
C ILE A 166 5.32 1.65 0.51
N ASP A 167 4.67 0.56 0.89
CA ASP A 167 5.30 -0.65 1.44
C ASP A 167 5.63 -1.70 0.36
N TYR A 168 5.39 -1.34 -0.90
CA TYR A 168 5.50 -2.19 -2.09
C TYR A 168 6.42 -1.56 -3.13
N ALA A 169 7.07 -2.41 -3.90
CA ALA A 169 8.02 -2.10 -4.95
C ALA A 169 7.43 -2.51 -6.30
N SER A 170 7.87 -1.88 -7.39
CA SER A 170 7.57 -2.33 -8.75
C SER A 170 8.83 -2.85 -9.41
N SER A 171 8.74 -3.92 -10.20
CA SER A 171 9.89 -4.45 -10.92
C SER A 171 10.24 -3.50 -12.09
N ASN A 172 11.11 -2.53 -11.85
CA ASN A 172 11.62 -1.68 -12.90
C ASN A 172 12.73 -2.38 -13.70
N ASN A 173 12.70 -2.22 -15.02
CA ASN A 173 13.85 -2.53 -15.85
C ASN A 173 14.75 -1.29 -15.91
N ASN A 174 15.72 -1.20 -14.98
CA ASN A 174 16.61 -0.04 -14.84
C ASN A 174 17.63 0.12 -15.99
N THR A 175 17.66 -0.79 -16.96
CA THR A 175 18.60 -0.68 -18.08
C THR A 175 18.15 0.31 -19.17
N GLY A 176 16.93 0.86 -19.06
CA GLY A 176 16.34 1.73 -20.08
C GLY A 176 16.07 1.02 -21.42
N ALA A 177 16.53 -0.22 -21.58
CA ALA A 177 16.29 -1.07 -22.72
C ALA A 177 15.14 -2.02 -22.39
N ASN A 178 14.03 -1.88 -23.11
CA ASN A 178 12.93 -2.85 -23.14
C ASN A 178 13.38 -4.17 -23.81
N ASP A 179 14.30 -4.89 -23.19
CA ASP A 179 14.75 -6.20 -23.66
C ASP A 179 13.65 -7.28 -23.53
N GLY A 180 12.72 -7.07 -22.59
CA GLY A 180 11.59 -7.94 -22.30
C GLY A 180 11.97 -9.11 -21.39
N THR A 181 13.06 -8.97 -20.62
CA THR A 181 13.65 -10.05 -19.80
C THR A 181 13.91 -9.67 -18.35
N ASN A 182 13.74 -8.40 -17.96
CA ASN A 182 14.12 -7.90 -16.63
C ASN A 182 13.01 -7.03 -15.97
N GLY A 183 11.83 -7.61 -15.74
CA GLY A 183 10.72 -6.97 -15.03
C GLY A 183 9.60 -6.44 -15.93
N ALA A 184 8.40 -6.27 -15.35
CA ALA A 184 7.19 -5.91 -16.09
C ALA A 184 6.90 -4.40 -16.18
N MET A 185 7.64 -3.57 -15.44
CA MET A 185 7.45 -2.11 -15.42
C MET A 185 8.69 -1.43 -16.01
N VAL A 186 8.50 -0.59 -17.01
CA VAL A 186 9.59 -0.01 -17.79
C VAL A 186 9.90 1.38 -17.29
N TYR A 187 11.18 1.68 -17.03
CA TYR A 187 11.59 3.06 -16.75
C TYR A 187 11.27 3.99 -17.93
N GLY A 188 10.59 5.10 -17.67
CA GLY A 188 10.19 6.08 -18.69
C GLY A 188 8.68 6.20 -18.88
N TYR A 189 8.29 6.76 -20.02
CA TYR A 189 6.89 7.04 -20.38
C TYR A 189 6.20 5.85 -21.05
N VAL A 190 6.97 4.94 -21.64
CA VAL A 190 6.41 3.87 -22.49
C VAL A 190 6.32 2.59 -21.69
N GLY A 191 5.13 2.33 -21.14
CA GLY A 191 4.79 1.02 -20.58
C GLY A 191 4.93 -0.10 -21.61
N MET A 192 5.06 -1.35 -21.15
CA MET A 192 5.13 -2.52 -22.03
C MET A 192 3.78 -3.22 -22.17
N SER A 193 3.49 -3.76 -23.34
CA SER A 193 2.39 -4.72 -23.48
C SER A 193 2.82 -6.09 -22.93
N LEU A 194 1.85 -6.90 -22.47
CA LEU A 194 2.11 -8.28 -22.03
C LEU A 194 2.82 -9.13 -23.10
N THR A 195 2.60 -8.84 -24.38
CA THR A 195 3.26 -9.52 -25.50
C THR A 195 4.75 -9.21 -25.64
N GLN A 196 5.21 -8.14 -25.01
CA GLN A 196 6.62 -7.73 -25.01
C GLN A 196 7.45 -8.43 -23.92
N ILE A 197 6.80 -9.21 -23.04
CA ILE A 197 7.42 -10.03 -22.01
C ILE A 197 7.85 -11.36 -22.64
N LYS A 198 9.14 -11.52 -22.93
CA LYS A 198 9.68 -12.64 -23.73
C LYS A 198 10.06 -13.86 -22.91
N ASP A 199 10.40 -13.65 -21.65
CA ASP A 199 10.67 -14.68 -20.63
C ASP A 199 9.37 -15.33 -20.09
N GLY A 200 8.22 -14.76 -20.44
CA GLY A 200 6.89 -15.25 -20.12
C GLY A 200 6.32 -14.63 -18.84
N THR A 201 5.03 -14.27 -18.86
CA THR A 201 4.36 -13.55 -17.75
C THR A 201 4.36 -14.31 -16.42
N SER A 202 4.61 -15.62 -16.43
CA SER A 202 4.74 -16.43 -15.22
C SER A 202 6.12 -16.37 -14.58
N ASN A 203 7.14 -15.92 -15.31
CA ASN A 203 8.53 -15.80 -14.84
C ASN A 203 8.92 -14.36 -14.53
N THR A 204 8.10 -13.39 -14.92
CA THR A 204 8.36 -11.96 -14.73
C THR A 204 7.68 -11.44 -13.47
N LEU A 205 8.45 -10.86 -12.56
CA LEU A 205 7.89 -10.09 -11.44
C LEU A 205 7.25 -8.80 -11.96
N MET A 206 6.23 -8.33 -11.24
CA MET A 206 5.53 -7.06 -11.54
C MET A 206 5.61 -6.10 -10.36
N PHE A 207 5.19 -6.59 -9.20
CA PHE A 207 5.30 -5.89 -7.93
C PHE A 207 6.06 -6.77 -6.94
N GLY A 208 6.55 -6.18 -5.86
CA GLY A 208 7.13 -6.88 -4.71
C GLY A 208 6.83 -6.14 -3.41
N GLU A 209 7.17 -6.73 -2.27
CA GLU A 209 7.18 -5.99 -1.01
C GLU A 209 8.52 -5.25 -0.88
N LYS A 210 8.47 -3.94 -0.58
CA LYS A 210 9.65 -3.11 -0.33
C LYS A 210 9.96 -3.14 1.17
N ARG A 211 11.22 -3.24 1.60
CA ARG A 211 11.57 -3.05 3.01
C ARG A 211 11.89 -1.57 3.25
N MET A 212 11.16 -0.93 4.17
CA MET A 212 11.46 0.41 4.68
C MET A 212 12.09 0.30 6.06
N ASP A 213 13.07 1.13 6.39
CA ASP A 213 13.61 1.20 7.76
C ASP A 213 12.78 2.16 8.61
N THR A 214 11.96 1.59 9.50
CA THR A 214 11.06 2.38 10.37
C THR A 214 11.79 3.34 11.32
N THR A 215 13.09 3.12 11.58
CA THR A 215 13.88 4.00 12.45
C THR A 215 14.32 5.29 11.74
N ASN A 216 14.38 5.25 10.42
CA ASN A 216 14.85 6.34 9.57
C ASN A 216 13.73 6.93 8.70
N MET A 217 12.50 6.42 8.81
CA MET A 217 11.31 6.98 8.18
C MET A 217 11.15 8.48 8.49
N GLY A 218 11.10 9.30 7.43
CA GLY A 218 10.98 10.76 7.56
C GLY A 218 12.30 11.50 7.77
N SER A 219 13.44 10.78 7.72
CA SER A 219 14.77 11.33 7.54
C SER A 219 15.22 11.16 6.07
N TYR A 220 16.26 11.88 5.66
CA TYR A 220 16.82 11.69 4.33
C TYR A 220 17.47 10.30 4.24
N GLN A 221 16.87 9.41 3.45
CA GLN A 221 17.45 8.13 3.06
C GLN A 221 17.59 8.12 1.55
N SER A 222 18.74 7.66 1.03
CA SER A 222 18.94 7.54 -0.42
C SER A 222 18.11 6.44 -1.06
N ASP A 223 17.52 5.53 -0.28
CA ASP A 223 17.07 4.23 -0.79
C ASP A 223 15.57 3.91 -0.53
N ASP A 224 14.82 4.75 0.19
CA ASP A 224 13.43 4.41 0.55
C ASP A 224 12.50 5.60 0.82
N ASN A 225 12.91 6.82 0.49
CA ASN A 225 12.15 8.01 0.84
C ASN A 225 10.98 8.27 -0.11
N GLU A 226 10.83 7.45 -1.16
CA GLU A 226 9.95 7.63 -2.30
C GLU A 226 8.48 7.34 -1.96
N GLY A 227 7.61 8.29 -2.31
CA GLY A 227 6.17 8.14 -2.25
C GLY A 227 5.63 7.26 -3.39
N TYR A 228 4.36 6.88 -3.32
CA TYR A 228 3.74 6.02 -4.34
C TYR A 228 3.66 6.65 -5.75
N ALA A 229 3.95 7.95 -5.90
CA ALA A 229 3.91 8.61 -7.20
C ALA A 229 5.19 8.36 -8.05
N CYS A 230 6.24 7.77 -7.49
CA CYS A 230 7.48 7.40 -8.20
C CYS A 230 7.77 5.91 -8.05
N ALA A 231 8.63 5.37 -8.93
CA ALA A 231 9.13 3.99 -8.86
C ALA A 231 10.58 3.85 -9.38
N TRP A 232 11.39 4.87 -9.09
CA TRP A 232 12.82 4.91 -9.42
C TRP A 232 13.69 4.46 -8.24
N ASP A 233 14.95 4.14 -8.53
CA ASP A 233 16.06 3.83 -7.59
C ASP A 233 16.02 2.45 -6.89
N HIS A 234 15.42 2.37 -5.71
CA HIS A 234 15.55 1.24 -4.77
C HIS A 234 14.21 0.58 -4.41
N ASP A 235 13.12 1.11 -4.96
CA ASP A 235 11.75 0.59 -4.90
C ASP A 235 11.51 -0.56 -5.89
N VAL A 236 12.57 -1.30 -6.16
CA VAL A 236 12.69 -2.19 -7.30
C VAL A 236 13.00 -3.59 -6.80
N ALA A 237 12.08 -4.51 -7.05
CA ALA A 237 12.39 -5.92 -6.89
C ALA A 237 13.28 -6.36 -8.08
N ILE A 238 14.59 -6.39 -7.87
CA ILE A 238 15.53 -6.99 -8.83
C ILE A 238 15.66 -8.48 -8.49
N LEU A 239 15.25 -9.34 -9.42
CA LEU A 239 15.41 -10.79 -9.28
C LEU A 239 16.88 -11.15 -9.55
N VAL A 240 17.68 -11.37 -8.50
CA VAL A 240 19.05 -11.89 -8.64
C VAL A 240 18.99 -13.43 -8.61
N GLY A 241 18.69 -14.05 -9.76
CA GLY A 241 18.84 -15.50 -9.96
C GLY A 241 17.57 -16.23 -10.43
N PRO A 242 17.72 -17.43 -11.03
CA PRO A 242 16.62 -18.20 -11.57
C PRO A 242 15.70 -18.74 -10.47
N ILE A 243 14.38 -18.66 -10.70
CA ILE A 243 13.36 -19.34 -9.90
C ILE A 243 13.41 -20.82 -10.29
N MET A 244 14.13 -21.63 -9.50
CA MET A 244 14.02 -23.10 -9.52
C MET A 244 13.12 -23.57 -8.38
#